data_AF-A0A350X183-F1
#
_entry.id   AF-A0A350X183-F1
#
_cell.length_a   1.000
_cell.length_b   1.000
_cell.length_c   1.000
_cell.angle_alpha   90.00
_cell.angle_beta   90.00
_cell.angle_gamma   90.00
#
_symmetry.space_group_name_H-M   'P 1'
#
loop_
_entity.id
_entity.type
_entity.pdbx_description
1 polymer ?
#
loop_
_entity_poly.entity_id
_entity_poly.type
_entity_poly.pdbx_seq_one_letter_code
_entity_poly.pdbx_strand_id
1 'polypeptide(L)'
;YVAKTYPQLLKVDSVHYSWKGSSYYAVVTHVDDSRYQSSMDYTHYGNVIDYYESDVEFKMSDEIMAILQLLILQGTKLEESQMDISVKLDLKTNQYTLKDKYSGKEPFSVDIWLHEKQDWDSKEGIFNDEPLYDNQEDFASDAYDIIKVLQTANYPYEEVKIYSYLADGN
;
A
#
# COMPACT_ATOMS: atom_id res chain seq x y z
N TYR A 1 -4.11 -2.51 27.31
CA TYR A 1 -3.57 -1.89 26.09
C TYR A 1 -4.64 -1.04 25.40
N VAL A 2 -5.67 -1.66 24.80
CA VAL A 2 -6.76 -0.96 24.07
C VAL A 2 -7.29 0.29 24.77
N ALA A 3 -7.76 0.18 26.02
CA ALA A 3 -8.31 1.33 26.75
C ALA A 3 -7.31 2.49 27.00
N LYS A 4 -6.00 2.21 26.98
CA LYS A 4 -4.94 3.21 27.13
C LYS A 4 -4.58 3.85 25.78
N THR A 5 -4.48 3.03 24.73
CA THR A 5 -4.04 3.45 23.40
C THR A 5 -5.18 4.12 22.64
N TYR A 6 -6.36 3.48 22.60
CA TYR A 6 -7.56 3.93 21.89
C TYR A 6 -8.70 4.27 22.87
N PRO A 7 -8.56 5.29 23.73
CA PRO A 7 -9.53 5.59 24.79
C PRO A 7 -10.91 5.88 24.18
N GLN A 8 -11.91 5.12 24.62
CA GLN A 8 -13.32 5.24 24.18
C GLN A 8 -13.58 5.01 22.69
N LEU A 9 -12.55 4.72 21.89
CA LEU A 9 -12.69 4.46 20.46
C LEU A 9 -12.95 2.98 20.17
N LEU A 10 -12.15 2.11 20.80
CA LEU A 10 -12.19 0.66 20.58
C LEU A 10 -12.63 -0.07 21.84
N LYS A 11 -13.35 -1.17 21.62
CA LYS A 11 -13.65 -2.19 22.64
C LYS A 11 -13.09 -3.54 22.22
N VAL A 12 -12.79 -4.37 23.20
CA VAL A 12 -12.44 -5.78 22.97
C VAL A 12 -13.73 -6.58 22.97
N ASP A 13 -14.04 -7.21 21.84
CA ASP A 13 -15.25 -8.04 21.71
C ASP A 13 -15.00 -9.48 22.13
N SER A 14 -13.83 -10.04 21.81
CA SER A 14 -13.44 -11.39 22.24
C SER A 14 -11.93 -11.53 22.40
N VAL A 15 -11.53 -12.54 23.17
CA VAL A 15 -10.12 -12.96 23.33
C VAL A 15 -10.04 -14.48 23.20
N HIS A 16 -9.13 -14.96 22.37
CA HIS A 16 -8.91 -16.37 22.08
C HIS A 16 -7.43 -16.72 22.26
N TYR A 17 -7.16 -17.88 22.85
CA TYR A 17 -5.78 -18.39 22.92
C TYR A 17 -5.47 -19.26 21.69
N SER A 18 -4.38 -18.94 21.01
CA SER A 18 -3.85 -19.69 19.86
C SER A 18 -2.68 -20.55 20.28
N TRP A 19 -2.88 -21.87 20.29
CA TRP A 19 -1.81 -22.84 20.59
C TRP A 19 -0.68 -22.82 19.55
N LYS A 20 -1.00 -22.48 18.30
CA LYS A 20 0.00 -22.44 17.20
C LYS A 20 1.02 -21.33 17.40
N GLY A 21 0.56 -20.15 17.82
CA GLY A 21 1.41 -18.98 18.09
C GLY A 21 1.81 -18.83 19.56
N SER A 22 1.25 -19.66 20.45
CA SER A 22 1.32 -19.45 21.91
C SER A 22 0.94 -18.00 22.30
N SER A 23 -0.07 -17.44 21.63
CA SER A 23 -0.48 -16.04 21.74
C SER A 23 -1.95 -15.91 22.14
N TYR A 24 -2.31 -14.76 22.72
CA TYR A 24 -3.71 -14.36 22.89
C TYR A 24 -4.09 -13.39 21.78
N TYR A 25 -5.05 -13.80 20.96
CA TYR A 25 -5.63 -13.01 19.90
C TYR A 25 -6.89 -12.32 20.41
N ALA A 26 -6.99 -11.00 20.25
CA ALA A 26 -8.14 -10.20 20.61
C ALA A 26 -8.80 -9.63 19.36
N VAL A 27 -10.13 -9.75 19.25
CA VAL A 27 -10.92 -9.00 18.27
C VAL A 27 -11.26 -7.64 18.88
N VAL A 28 -10.93 -6.57 18.17
CA VAL A 28 -11.21 -5.20 18.58
C VAL A 28 -12.12 -4.53 17.57
N THR A 29 -13.06 -3.75 18.08
CA THR A 29 -14.11 -3.14 17.25
C THR A 29 -14.35 -1.71 17.69
N HIS A 30 -14.69 -0.85 16.73
CA HIS A 30 -15.19 0.49 17.03
C HIS A 30 -16.40 0.44 17.96
N VAL A 31 -16.42 1.30 18.98
CA VAL A 31 -17.54 1.40 19.92
C VAL A 31 -18.84 1.77 19.19
N ASP A 32 -18.74 2.63 18.17
CA ASP A 32 -19.90 3.19 17.47
C ASP A 32 -20.31 2.44 16.19
N ASP A 33 -19.47 1.55 15.65
CA ASP A 33 -19.77 0.86 14.39
C ASP A 33 -18.99 -0.45 14.25
N SER A 34 -19.72 -1.56 14.34
CA SER A 34 -19.10 -2.89 14.33
C SER A 34 -18.54 -3.34 12.99
N ARG A 35 -18.78 -2.58 11.91
CA ARG A 35 -18.16 -2.87 10.60
C ARG A 35 -16.67 -2.59 10.58
N TYR A 36 -16.19 -1.76 11.52
CA TYR A 36 -14.79 -1.40 11.65
C TYR A 36 -14.19 -2.19 12.82
N GLN A 37 -13.73 -3.39 12.47
CA GLN A 37 -13.08 -4.32 13.38
C GLN A 37 -11.69 -4.66 12.86
N SER A 38 -10.80 -5.01 13.77
CA SER A 38 -9.48 -5.54 13.50
C SER A 38 -9.10 -6.47 14.65
N SER A 39 -7.82 -6.73 14.80
CA SER A 39 -7.30 -7.61 15.83
C SER A 39 -6.02 -7.10 16.47
N MET A 40 -5.71 -7.67 17.62
CA MET A 40 -4.45 -7.45 18.30
C MET A 40 -3.95 -8.78 18.86
N ASP A 41 -2.65 -9.02 18.75
CA ASP A 41 -2.02 -10.21 19.32
C ASP A 41 -1.17 -9.85 20.53
N TYR A 42 -1.38 -10.54 21.64
CA TYR A 42 -0.42 -10.58 22.74
C TYR A 42 0.43 -11.85 22.61
N THR A 43 1.69 -11.67 22.22
CA THR A 43 2.59 -12.77 21.87
C THR A 43 3.17 -13.46 23.11
N HIS A 44 3.76 -14.65 22.93
CA HIS A 44 4.49 -15.33 24.01
C HIS A 44 5.76 -14.58 24.47
N TYR A 45 6.24 -13.61 23.69
CA TYR A 45 7.34 -12.73 24.06
C TYR A 45 6.89 -11.55 24.94
N GLY A 46 5.58 -11.43 25.22
CA GLY A 46 5.04 -10.38 26.08
C GLY A 46 4.85 -9.03 25.39
N ASN A 47 4.89 -8.98 24.06
CA ASN A 47 4.59 -7.78 23.30
C ASN A 47 3.18 -7.83 22.69
N VAL A 48 2.61 -6.66 22.42
CA VAL A 48 1.36 -6.51 21.66
C VAL A 48 1.72 -6.20 20.21
N ILE A 49 1.11 -6.92 19.27
CA ILE A 49 1.07 -6.57 17.86
C ILE A 49 -0.29 -5.92 17.61
N ASP A 50 -0.28 -4.67 17.16
CA ASP A 50 -1.47 -3.88 16.92
C ASP A 50 -1.82 -3.89 15.43
N TYR A 51 -2.64 -4.85 15.00
CA TYR A 51 -3.07 -4.89 13.61
C TYR A 51 -4.08 -3.79 13.29
N TYR A 52 -4.74 -3.19 14.28
CA TYR A 52 -5.68 -2.11 14.02
C TYR A 52 -4.96 -0.88 13.47
N GLU A 53 -3.80 -0.52 14.03
CA GLU A 53 -2.94 0.55 13.49
C GLU A 53 -2.51 0.23 12.05
N SER A 54 -1.96 -0.97 11.83
CA SER A 54 -1.52 -1.38 10.50
C SER A 54 -2.66 -1.42 9.48
N ASP A 55 -3.85 -1.89 9.86
CA ASP A 55 -5.01 -1.93 8.96
C ASP A 55 -5.47 -0.53 8.54
N VAL A 56 -5.31 0.48 9.42
CA VAL A 56 -5.58 1.88 9.07
C VAL A 56 -4.55 2.37 8.05
N GLU A 57 -3.27 2.10 8.27
CA GLU A 57 -2.18 2.47 7.36
C GLU A 57 -2.33 1.78 6.00
N PHE A 58 -2.61 0.48 5.96
CA PHE A 58 -2.80 -0.29 4.73
C PHE A 58 -3.98 0.26 3.93
N LYS A 59 -5.13 0.46 4.57
CA LYS A 59 -6.31 1.02 3.90
C LYS A 59 -6.02 2.37 3.26
N MET A 60 -5.36 3.28 3.98
CA MET A 60 -5.03 4.60 3.45
C MET A 60 -3.97 4.52 2.35
N SER A 61 -2.99 3.62 2.48
CA SER A 61 -1.98 3.37 1.44
C SER A 61 -2.62 2.83 0.16
N ASP A 62 -3.59 1.92 0.26
CA ASP A 62 -4.36 1.40 -0.88
C ASP A 62 -5.18 2.51 -1.56
N GLU A 63 -5.81 3.39 -0.78
CA GLU A 63 -6.53 4.55 -1.31
C GLU A 63 -5.59 5.47 -2.11
N ILE A 64 -4.40 5.78 -1.58
CA ILE A 64 -3.39 6.58 -2.27
C ILE A 64 -2.92 5.87 -3.54
N MET A 65 -2.56 4.58 -3.44
CA MET A 65 -2.07 3.77 -4.54
C MET A 65 -3.03 3.80 -5.73
N ALA A 66 -4.33 3.55 -5.49
CA ALA A 66 -5.35 3.58 -6.53
C ALA A 66 -5.48 4.96 -7.20
N ILE A 67 -5.36 6.05 -6.42
CA ILE A 67 -5.38 7.41 -6.97
C ILE A 67 -4.16 7.67 -7.84
N LEU A 68 -2.96 7.33 -7.36
CA LEU A 68 -1.71 7.54 -8.10
C LEU A 68 -1.70 6.73 -9.40
N GLN A 69 -2.13 5.48 -9.34
CA GLN A 69 -2.25 4.61 -10.52
C GLN A 69 -3.16 5.26 -11.56
N LEU A 70 -4.34 5.72 -11.18
CA LEU A 70 -5.27 6.40 -12.08
C LEU A 70 -4.65 7.65 -12.71
N LEU A 71 -3.96 8.47 -11.92
CA LEU A 71 -3.32 9.69 -12.39
C LEU A 71 -2.23 9.39 -13.40
N ILE A 72 -1.38 8.40 -13.13
CA ILE A 72 -0.31 7.98 -14.03
C ILE A 72 -0.90 7.46 -15.34
N LEU A 73 -1.87 6.54 -15.31
CA LEU A 73 -2.52 6.00 -16.51
C LEU A 73 -3.21 7.07 -17.36
N GLN A 74 -3.73 8.13 -16.75
CA GLN A 74 -4.33 9.25 -17.48
C GLN A 74 -3.30 10.22 -18.06
N GLY A 75 -2.12 10.30 -17.44
CA GLY A 75 -1.07 11.26 -17.77
C GLY A 75 0.06 10.70 -18.63
N THR A 76 0.14 9.38 -18.79
CA THR A 76 1.18 8.69 -19.57
C THR A 76 0.54 7.74 -20.60
N LYS A 77 1.39 7.01 -21.34
CA LYS A 77 0.95 5.95 -22.26
C LYS A 77 1.06 4.54 -21.65
N LEU A 78 1.44 4.45 -20.38
CA LEU A 78 1.62 3.19 -19.69
C LEU A 78 0.27 2.50 -19.50
N GLU A 79 0.29 1.18 -19.55
CA GLU A 79 -0.83 0.32 -19.21
C GLU A 79 -0.74 -0.15 -17.76
N GLU A 80 -1.87 -0.52 -17.17
CA GLU A 80 -1.92 -1.03 -15.79
C GLU A 80 -1.03 -2.26 -15.59
N SER A 81 -0.96 -3.15 -16.58
CA SER A 81 -0.13 -4.36 -16.56
C SER A 81 1.37 -4.10 -16.53
N GLN A 82 1.80 -2.87 -16.84
CA GLN A 82 3.21 -2.49 -16.94
C GLN A 82 3.74 -1.86 -15.65
N MET A 83 2.92 -1.73 -14.61
CA MET A 83 3.27 -0.94 -13.44
C MET A 83 2.74 -1.54 -12.14
N ASP A 84 3.65 -1.77 -11.20
CA ASP A 84 3.32 -2.01 -9.80
C ASP A 84 3.64 -0.76 -8.98
N ILE A 85 2.71 -0.36 -8.10
CA ILE A 85 2.88 0.78 -7.20
C ILE A 85 2.80 0.29 -5.76
N SER A 86 3.77 0.67 -4.93
CA SER A 86 3.69 0.52 -3.48
C SER A 86 3.74 1.87 -2.82
N VAL A 87 2.84 2.09 -1.87
CA VAL A 87 2.79 3.30 -1.06
C VAL A 87 3.15 2.95 0.36
N LYS A 88 4.06 3.73 0.93
CA LYS A 88 4.41 3.65 2.35
C LYS A 88 3.96 4.92 3.05
N LEU A 89 3.02 4.77 3.97
CA LEU A 89 2.49 5.81 4.82
C LEU A 89 2.83 5.48 6.28
N ASP A 90 3.42 6.43 7.01
CA ASP A 90 3.72 6.29 8.43
C ASP A 90 2.74 7.19 9.22
N LEU A 91 1.78 6.56 9.90
CA LEU A 91 0.76 7.26 10.68
C LEU A 91 1.09 7.19 12.16
N LYS A 92 0.83 8.30 12.87
CA LYS A 92 0.91 8.25 14.33
C LYS A 92 -0.21 7.37 14.88
N THR A 93 0.16 6.48 15.81
CA THR A 93 -0.78 5.63 16.53
C THR A 93 -1.96 6.43 17.09
N ASN A 94 -3.18 5.94 16.89
CA ASN A 94 -4.45 6.55 17.33
C ASN A 94 -4.81 7.90 16.70
N GLN A 95 -4.07 8.38 15.71
CA GLN A 95 -4.45 9.61 15.00
C GLN A 95 -5.63 9.37 14.06
N TYR A 96 -5.70 8.17 13.48
CA TYR A 96 -6.68 7.77 12.49
C TYR A 96 -7.39 6.47 12.85
N THR A 97 -8.50 6.24 12.16
CA THR A 97 -9.38 5.12 12.35
C THR A 97 -9.72 4.45 11.02
N LEU A 98 -10.21 3.21 11.06
CA LEU A 98 -10.62 2.50 9.85
C LEU A 98 -11.77 3.18 9.09
N LYS A 99 -12.44 4.15 9.71
CA LYS A 99 -13.47 5.00 9.07
C LYS A 99 -12.85 6.10 8.21
N ASP A 100 -11.68 6.56 8.60
CA ASP A 100 -11.05 7.72 7.99
C ASP A 100 -10.52 7.39 6.60
N LYS A 101 -10.43 8.42 5.77
CA LYS A 101 -9.84 8.38 4.44
C LYS A 101 -8.57 9.19 4.43
N TYR A 102 -7.67 8.90 3.49
CA TYR A 102 -6.49 9.71 3.32
C TYR A 102 -6.85 11.17 3.02
N SER A 103 -6.27 12.10 3.78
CA SER A 103 -6.68 13.51 3.77
C SER A 103 -5.90 14.38 2.77
N GLY A 104 -4.80 13.85 2.21
CA GLY A 104 -3.86 14.59 1.38
C GLY A 104 -2.81 15.38 2.15
N LYS A 105 -2.73 15.23 3.49
CA LYS A 105 -1.83 16.03 4.33
C LYS A 105 -0.66 15.25 4.88
N GLU A 106 -0.84 13.95 5.11
CA GLU A 106 0.18 13.09 5.70
C GLU A 106 1.19 12.74 4.62
N PRO A 107 2.49 13.02 4.82
CA PRO A 107 3.50 12.65 3.84
C PRO A 107 3.60 11.14 3.63
N PHE A 108 3.98 10.71 2.44
CA PHE A 108 4.17 9.30 2.10
C PHE A 108 5.27 9.10 1.06
N SER A 109 5.83 7.89 1.03
CA SER A 109 6.76 7.46 -0.01
C SER A 109 6.07 6.58 -1.05
N VAL A 110 6.55 6.63 -2.28
CA VAL A 110 6.06 5.81 -3.39
C VAL A 110 7.22 5.10 -4.05
N ASP A 111 7.08 3.79 -4.20
CA ASP A 111 7.92 2.99 -5.07
C ASP A 111 7.05 2.56 -6.28
N ILE A 112 7.57 2.78 -7.48
CA ILE A 112 6.92 2.45 -8.75
C ILE A 112 7.86 1.53 -9.52
N TRP A 113 7.41 0.32 -9.84
CA TRP A 113 8.17 -0.61 -10.67
C TRP A 113 7.51 -0.72 -12.04
N LEU A 114 8.31 -0.51 -13.08
CA LEU A 114 7.89 -0.60 -14.47
C LEU A 114 8.39 -1.94 -15.04
N HIS A 115 7.44 -2.81 -15.36
CA HIS A 115 7.67 -4.21 -15.72
C HIS A 115 7.42 -4.48 -17.20
N GLU A 116 7.91 -5.64 -17.63
CA GLU A 116 7.75 -6.18 -18.98
C GLU A 116 6.30 -6.13 -19.44
N LYS A 117 6.11 -5.92 -20.74
CA LYS A 117 4.79 -5.98 -21.34
C LYS A 117 4.39 -7.45 -21.46
N GLN A 118 3.28 -7.82 -20.82
CA GLN A 118 2.69 -9.15 -20.96
C GLN A 118 1.74 -9.19 -22.16
N ASP A 119 2.13 -9.88 -23.23
CA ASP A 119 1.24 -10.17 -24.35
C ASP A 119 0.85 -11.66 -24.34
N TRP A 120 -0.46 -11.93 -24.33
CA TRP A 120 -1.01 -13.27 -24.41
C TRP A 120 -1.04 -13.77 -25.87
N ASP A 121 -0.22 -14.76 -26.21
CA ASP A 121 -0.32 -15.44 -27.49
C ASP A 121 -1.39 -16.53 -27.43
N SER A 122 -2.58 -16.18 -27.89
CA SER A 122 -3.72 -17.12 -27.96
C SER A 122 -3.51 -18.34 -28.87
N LYS A 123 -2.51 -18.35 -29.77
CA LYS A 123 -2.21 -19.49 -30.65
C LYS A 123 -1.28 -20.49 -29.96
N GLU A 124 -0.32 -20.00 -29.21
CA GLU A 124 0.67 -20.81 -28.49
C GLU A 124 0.22 -21.14 -27.05
N GLY A 125 -0.75 -20.38 -26.51
CA GLY A 125 -1.26 -20.56 -25.15
C GLY A 125 -0.24 -20.15 -24.08
N ILE A 126 0.62 -19.17 -24.37
CA ILE A 126 1.69 -18.69 -23.50
C ILE A 126 1.64 -17.16 -23.34
N PHE A 127 2.14 -16.66 -22.21
CA PHE A 127 2.49 -15.25 -22.07
C PHE A 127 3.91 -15.05 -22.58
N ASN A 128 4.08 -14.06 -23.46
CA ASN A 128 5.39 -13.56 -23.84
C ASN A 128 5.63 -12.29 -23.05
N ASP A 129 6.69 -12.32 -22.24
CA ASP A 129 7.16 -11.13 -21.55
C ASP A 129 8.18 -10.44 -22.46
N GLU A 130 7.84 -9.24 -22.93
CA GLU A 130 8.77 -8.40 -23.71
C GLU A 130 9.31 -7.29 -22.81
N PRO A 131 10.62 -7.00 -22.86
CA PRO A 131 11.19 -5.85 -22.17
C PRO A 131 10.41 -4.59 -22.50
N LEU A 132 10.00 -3.83 -21.48
CA LEU A 132 9.26 -2.60 -21.69
C LEU A 132 10.11 -1.52 -22.38
N TYR A 133 11.43 -1.56 -22.16
CA TYR A 133 12.38 -0.58 -22.64
C TYR A 133 13.58 -1.24 -23.32
N ASP A 134 13.96 -0.70 -24.47
CA ASP A 134 15.16 -1.12 -25.22
C ASP A 134 16.44 -0.48 -24.67
N ASN A 135 16.33 0.66 -23.98
CA ASN A 135 17.45 1.46 -23.49
C ASN A 135 17.06 2.35 -22.30
N GLN A 136 18.06 2.99 -21.69
CA GLN A 136 17.88 3.86 -20.53
C GLN A 136 17.14 5.16 -20.88
N GLU A 137 17.27 5.66 -22.11
CA GLU A 137 16.61 6.88 -22.55
C GLU A 137 15.08 6.72 -22.64
N ASP A 138 14.61 5.57 -23.12
CA ASP A 138 13.17 5.25 -23.18
C ASP A 138 12.58 5.14 -21.77
N PHE A 139 13.25 4.43 -20.86
CA PHE A 139 12.88 4.40 -19.44
C PHE A 139 12.86 5.81 -18.82
N ALA A 140 13.91 6.60 -19.05
CA ALA A 140 14.02 7.95 -18.49
C ALA A 140 12.91 8.87 -19.00
N SER A 141 12.44 8.70 -20.24
CA SER A 141 11.32 9.44 -20.80
C SER A 141 10.02 9.15 -20.04
N ASP A 142 9.67 7.88 -19.86
CA ASP A 142 8.44 7.50 -19.15
C ASP A 142 8.53 7.83 -17.65
N ALA A 143 9.69 7.64 -17.02
CA ALA A 143 9.94 8.07 -15.66
C ALA A 143 9.75 9.59 -15.49
N TYR A 144 10.19 10.40 -16.47
CA TYR A 144 9.98 11.85 -16.45
C TYR A 144 8.51 12.23 -16.55
N ASP A 145 7.74 11.56 -17.42
CA ASP A 145 6.31 11.80 -17.56
C ASP A 145 5.55 11.42 -16.28
N ILE A 146 5.89 10.29 -15.65
CA ILE A 146 5.37 9.92 -14.32
C ILE A 146 5.66 11.01 -13.29
N ILE A 147 6.92 11.46 -13.18
CA ILE A 147 7.31 12.51 -12.22
C ILE A 147 6.50 13.79 -12.44
N LYS A 148 6.28 14.18 -13.71
CA LYS A 148 5.50 15.37 -14.05
C LYS A 148 4.03 15.24 -13.64
N VAL A 149 3.43 14.06 -13.81
CA VAL A 149 2.07 13.76 -13.34
C VAL A 149 2.00 13.89 -11.82
N LEU A 150 2.93 13.25 -11.09
CA LEU A 150 2.97 13.29 -9.63
C LEU A 150 3.18 14.72 -9.09
N GLN A 151 4.08 15.50 -9.71
CA GLN A 151 4.27 16.91 -9.36
C GLN A 151 3.01 17.74 -9.57
N THR A 152 2.23 17.45 -10.61
CA THR A 152 0.97 18.15 -10.88
C THR A 152 -0.10 17.80 -9.85
N ALA A 153 -0.14 16.56 -9.38
CA ALA A 153 -1.04 16.12 -8.31
C ALA A 153 -0.75 16.82 -6.97
N ASN A 154 0.51 17.22 -6.75
CA ASN A 154 0.95 18.04 -5.62
C ASN A 154 0.58 17.46 -4.24
N TYR A 155 0.73 16.14 -4.10
CA TYR A 155 0.69 15.45 -2.80
C TYR A 155 1.99 15.64 -2.02
N PRO A 156 1.98 15.46 -0.68
CA PRO A 156 3.16 15.61 0.16
C PRO A 156 4.09 14.40 0.06
N TYR A 157 4.73 14.17 -1.10
CA TYR A 157 5.68 13.08 -1.25
C TYR A 157 6.93 13.29 -0.38
N GLU A 158 7.31 12.29 0.41
CA GLU A 158 8.62 12.24 1.08
C GLU A 158 9.70 11.77 0.11
N GLU A 159 9.39 10.71 -0.64
CA GLU A 159 10.29 10.08 -1.59
C GLU A 159 9.48 9.42 -2.71
N VAL A 160 9.97 9.53 -3.95
CA VAL A 160 9.44 8.79 -5.10
C VAL A 160 10.61 8.08 -5.75
N LYS A 161 10.50 6.75 -5.88
CA LYS A 161 11.48 5.94 -6.61
C LYS A 161 10.77 5.21 -7.74
N ILE A 162 11.41 5.24 -8.90
CA ILE A 162 10.93 4.57 -10.10
C ILE A 162 12.01 3.60 -10.52
N TYR A 163 11.64 2.34 -10.69
CA TYR A 163 12.52 1.25 -11.06
C TYR A 163 12.07 0.66 -12.37
N SER A 164 13.00 0.10 -13.12
CA SER A 164 12.71 -0.82 -14.21
C SER A 164 13.71 -1.95 -14.18
N TYR A 165 13.36 -3.07 -14.81
CA TYR A 165 14.27 -4.18 -15.04
C TYR A 165 14.73 -4.10 -16.48
N LEU A 166 16.01 -3.79 -16.72
CA LEU A 166 16.59 -3.95 -18.06
C LEU A 166 16.98 -5.41 -18.26
N ALA A 167 16.79 -5.93 -19.46
CA ALA A 167 17.12 -7.33 -19.81
C ALA A 167 18.62 -7.67 -19.62
N ASP A 168 19.49 -6.67 -19.45
CA ASP A 168 20.92 -6.85 -19.16
C ASP A 168 21.24 -7.05 -17.66
N GLY A 169 20.22 -7.03 -16.79
CA GLY A 169 20.35 -7.22 -15.34
C GLY A 169 20.67 -5.96 -14.55
N ASN A 170 20.51 -4.77 -15.16
CA ASN A 170 20.61 -3.47 -14.48
C ASN A 170 19.25 -2.80 -14.25
#